data_AF-A0A419J9H1-F1
#
_entry.id   AF-A0A419J9H1-F1
#
_cell.length_a   1.000
_cell.length_b   1.000
_cell.length_c   1.000
_cell.angle_alpha   90.00
_cell.angle_beta   90.00
_cell.angle_gamma   90.00
#
_symmetry.space_group_name_H-M   'P 1'
#
loop_
_entity.id
_entity.type
_entity.pdbx_description
1 polymer ?
#
loop_
_entity_poly.entity_id
_entity_poly.type
_entity_poly.pdbx_seq_one_letter_code
_entity_poly.pdbx_strand_id
1 'polypeptide(L)'
;EKIKDSVKKPLSSLRVAQHTGCHLVRPKKLIEKDDPENPTLLKELIKLTGAKPLDYMDEAECCGNPIIGVNESIPFQMAKEKLEHIRAVGAQALITVCPFCHMMYDLNQPRIERAFNEKFNIPVLHYPQLLGLAMGFTPEELLLNELRVKPADLLNEFQRGRE
;
A
#
# COMPACT_ATOMS: atom_id res chain seq x y z
N GLU A 1 -11.54 13.21 13.05
CA GLU A 1 -11.16 13.85 14.33
C GLU A 1 -10.05 13.10 15.06
N LYS A 2 -10.31 12.03 15.84
CA LYS A 2 -9.26 11.38 16.68
C LYS A 2 -7.96 10.96 15.98
N ILE A 3 -8.03 10.47 14.73
CA ILE A 3 -6.82 10.11 13.97
C ILE A 3 -5.97 11.35 13.72
N LYS A 4 -6.59 12.46 13.29
CA LYS A 4 -5.91 13.72 13.01
C LYS A 4 -5.19 14.25 14.25
N ASP A 5 -5.81 14.15 15.42
CA ASP A 5 -5.23 14.59 16.70
C ASP A 5 -4.03 13.74 17.14
N SER A 6 -3.92 12.51 16.63
CA SER A 6 -2.80 11.62 16.92
C SER A 6 -1.58 11.84 16.01
N VAL A 7 -1.72 12.60 14.92
CA VAL A 7 -0.64 12.88 13.98
C VAL A 7 0.32 13.90 14.59
N LYS A 8 1.57 13.47 14.82
CA LYS A 8 2.67 14.30 15.31
C LYS A 8 3.60 14.76 14.19
N LYS A 9 3.71 13.96 13.13
CA LYS A 9 4.59 14.17 11.98
C LYS A 9 3.80 13.99 10.68
N PRO A 10 3.16 15.05 10.16
CA PRO A 10 2.40 14.96 8.91
C PRO A 10 3.30 14.51 7.75
N LEU A 11 2.87 13.48 7.01
CA LEU A 11 3.63 12.85 5.93
C LEU A 11 3.51 13.61 4.59
N SER A 12 3.63 14.93 4.64
CA SER A 12 3.27 15.84 3.54
C SER A 12 4.13 15.68 2.27
N SER A 13 5.34 15.14 2.39
CA SER A 13 6.21 14.83 1.24
C SER A 13 5.77 13.57 0.50
N LEU A 14 5.01 12.70 1.15
CA LEU A 14 4.76 11.34 0.70
C LEU A 14 3.55 11.27 -0.24
N ARG A 15 3.78 10.76 -1.44
CA ARG A 15 2.74 10.43 -2.43
C ARG A 15 2.62 8.93 -2.56
N VAL A 16 1.44 8.38 -2.26
CA VAL A 16 1.26 6.92 -2.13
C VAL A 16 0.06 6.43 -2.93
N ALA A 17 0.10 5.19 -3.39
CA ALA A 17 -1.07 4.50 -3.91
C ALA A 17 -1.76 3.71 -2.79
N GLN A 18 -3.02 3.36 -3.00
CA GLN A 18 -3.82 2.60 -2.04
C GLN A 18 -4.27 1.26 -2.62
N HIS A 19 -4.47 0.28 -1.74
CA HIS A 19 -5.19 -0.95 -2.05
C HIS A 19 -6.10 -1.34 -0.88
N THR A 20 -7.38 -0.94 -0.97
CA THR A 20 -8.44 -1.22 0.02
C THR A 20 -8.70 -2.72 0.18
N GLY A 21 -8.51 -3.50 -0.87
CA GLY A 21 -8.81 -4.94 -0.86
C GLY A 21 -10.31 -5.25 -0.95
N CYS A 22 -10.62 -6.37 -1.58
CA CYS A 22 -11.99 -6.69 -2.00
C CYS A 22 -12.94 -6.98 -0.83
N HIS A 23 -12.49 -7.67 0.23
CA HIS A 23 -13.36 -8.10 1.34
C HIS A 23 -13.76 -6.97 2.30
N LEU A 24 -13.18 -5.77 2.18
CA LEU A 24 -13.57 -4.61 2.99
C LEU A 24 -14.76 -3.83 2.42
N VAL A 25 -15.09 -4.07 1.15
CA VAL A 25 -16.15 -3.34 0.43
C VAL A 25 -17.16 -4.31 -0.21
N ARG A 26 -16.81 -5.60 -0.35
CA ARG A 26 -17.70 -6.64 -0.90
C ARG A 26 -18.02 -7.69 0.16
N PRO A 27 -19.26 -8.21 0.20
CA PRO A 27 -20.37 -7.92 -0.72
C PRO A 27 -21.12 -6.61 -0.38
N LYS A 28 -21.42 -5.80 -1.41
CA LYS A 28 -22.08 -4.47 -1.27
C LYS A 28 -23.40 -4.51 -0.48
N LYS A 29 -24.15 -5.62 -0.57
CA LYS A 29 -25.43 -5.80 0.13
C LYS A 29 -25.30 -5.89 1.66
N LEU A 30 -24.11 -6.21 2.17
CA LEU A 30 -23.86 -6.36 3.62
C LEU A 30 -22.91 -5.28 4.15
N ILE A 31 -22.06 -4.74 3.28
CA ILE A 31 -21.05 -3.75 3.62
C ILE A 31 -21.40 -2.43 2.94
N GLU A 32 -22.07 -1.55 3.69
CA GLU A 32 -22.58 -0.26 3.20
C GLU A 32 -21.66 0.93 3.53
N LYS A 33 -20.35 0.68 3.70
CA LYS A 33 -19.39 1.68 4.20
C LYS A 33 -18.54 2.36 3.13
N ASP A 34 -18.45 1.80 1.93
CA ASP A 34 -17.66 2.33 0.82
C ASP A 34 -18.19 1.79 -0.52
N ASP A 35 -17.82 2.40 -1.64
CA ASP A 35 -18.23 1.92 -2.97
C ASP A 35 -17.24 0.87 -3.52
N PRO A 36 -17.68 -0.37 -3.83
CA PRO A 36 -16.79 -1.40 -4.32
C PRO A 36 -16.10 -1.09 -5.66
N GLU A 37 -16.70 -0.21 -6.47
CA GLU A 37 -16.16 0.19 -7.77
C GLU A 37 -15.27 1.44 -7.68
N ASN A 38 -15.39 2.22 -6.61
CA ASN A 38 -14.60 3.43 -6.37
C ASN A 38 -14.38 3.66 -4.87
N PRO A 39 -13.54 2.84 -4.20
CA PRO A 39 -13.38 2.92 -2.76
C PRO A 39 -12.59 4.17 -2.35
N THR A 40 -13.15 5.00 -1.48
CA THR A 40 -12.52 6.26 -1.03
C THR A 40 -12.03 6.22 0.41
N LEU A 41 -12.52 5.30 1.23
CA LEU A 41 -12.29 5.34 2.68
C LEU A 41 -10.80 5.23 3.04
N LEU A 42 -10.06 4.33 2.38
CA LEU A 42 -8.61 4.21 2.61
C LEU A 42 -7.86 5.48 2.16
N LYS A 43 -8.27 6.13 1.07
CA LYS A 43 -7.68 7.41 0.64
C LYS A 43 -7.93 8.49 1.68
N GLU A 44 -9.10 8.54 2.27
CA GLU A 44 -9.41 9.50 3.35
C GLU A 44 -8.55 9.24 4.58
N LEU A 45 -8.40 7.98 4.99
CA LEU A 45 -7.50 7.60 6.08
C LEU A 45 -6.04 7.97 5.80
N ILE A 46 -5.55 7.76 4.58
CA ILE A 46 -4.22 8.19 4.14
C ILE A 46 -4.09 9.72 4.21
N LYS A 47 -5.08 10.49 3.73
CA LYS A 47 -5.06 11.96 3.81
C LYS A 47 -4.94 12.46 5.24
N LEU A 48 -5.57 11.77 6.20
CA LEU A 48 -5.48 12.14 7.62
C LEU A 48 -4.06 12.02 8.20
N THR A 49 -3.18 11.20 7.61
CA THR A 49 -1.76 11.10 8.01
C THR A 49 -0.90 12.24 7.46
N GLY A 50 -1.46 13.08 6.57
CA GLY A 50 -0.74 14.10 5.80
C GLY A 50 -0.18 13.60 4.47
N ALA A 51 -0.17 12.29 4.21
CA ALA A 51 0.24 11.74 2.92
C ALA A 51 -0.78 12.04 1.82
N LYS A 52 -0.31 12.16 0.58
CA LYS A 52 -1.15 12.37 -0.60
C LYS A 52 -1.46 11.03 -1.29
N PRO A 53 -2.70 10.51 -1.24
CA PRO A 53 -3.07 9.38 -2.07
C PRO A 53 -3.13 9.81 -3.54
N LEU A 54 -2.59 8.97 -4.42
CA LEU A 54 -2.66 9.12 -5.87
C LEU A 54 -3.76 8.23 -6.43
N ASP A 55 -4.43 8.73 -7.47
CA ASP A 55 -5.36 7.94 -8.26
C ASP A 55 -4.59 7.18 -9.35
N TYR A 56 -5.00 5.94 -9.66
CA TYR A 56 -4.37 5.12 -10.68
C TYR A 56 -5.38 4.21 -11.37
N MET A 57 -5.00 3.61 -12.50
CA MET A 57 -5.89 2.69 -13.22
C MET A 57 -6.10 1.38 -12.43
N ASP A 58 -7.33 0.86 -12.43
CA ASP A 58 -7.69 -0.43 -11.82
C ASP A 58 -7.56 -0.52 -10.29
N GLU A 59 -7.78 0.59 -9.57
CA GLU A 59 -7.65 0.62 -8.11
C GLU A 59 -8.51 -0.43 -7.39
N ALA A 60 -9.74 -0.62 -7.85
CA ALA A 60 -10.71 -1.52 -7.26
C ALA A 60 -10.41 -3.01 -7.52
N GLU A 61 -9.47 -3.33 -8.42
CA GLU A 61 -9.17 -4.72 -8.78
C GLU A 61 -8.54 -5.52 -7.64
N CYS A 62 -8.75 -6.84 -7.70
CA CYS A 62 -8.24 -7.80 -6.72
C CYS A 62 -6.72 -7.95 -6.78
N CYS A 63 -6.09 -8.31 -5.67
CA CYS A 63 -4.67 -8.67 -5.64
C CYS A 63 -4.37 -10.09 -6.14
N GLY A 64 -5.40 -10.94 -6.31
CA GLY A 64 -5.22 -12.33 -6.77
C GLY A 64 -4.67 -13.31 -5.72
N ASN A 65 -4.19 -12.84 -4.57
CA ASN A 65 -3.51 -13.68 -3.57
C ASN A 65 -4.27 -14.97 -3.16
N PRO A 66 -5.61 -15.02 -3.01
CA PRO A 66 -6.30 -16.23 -2.56
C PRO A 66 -6.06 -17.48 -3.41
N ILE A 67 -5.73 -17.33 -4.70
CA ILE A 67 -5.53 -18.47 -5.61
C ILE A 67 -4.06 -18.85 -5.83
N ILE A 68 -3.12 -18.13 -5.21
CA ILE A 68 -1.67 -18.31 -5.44
C ILE A 68 -1.20 -19.74 -5.15
N GLY A 69 -1.76 -20.39 -4.12
CA GLY A 69 -1.41 -21.78 -3.76
C GLY A 69 -1.88 -22.83 -4.78
N VAL A 70 -2.74 -22.45 -5.74
CA VAL A 70 -3.26 -23.33 -6.80
C VAL A 70 -2.63 -22.96 -8.15
N ASN A 71 -2.51 -21.66 -8.44
CA ASN A 71 -1.93 -21.14 -9.67
C ASN A 71 -1.23 -19.81 -9.37
N GLU A 72 0.07 -19.73 -9.60
CA GLU A 72 0.84 -18.49 -9.38
C GLU A 72 0.82 -17.56 -10.59
N SER A 73 0.68 -18.10 -11.81
CA SER A 73 0.78 -17.32 -13.06
C SER A 73 -0.32 -16.27 -13.18
N ILE A 74 -1.58 -16.64 -12.90
CA ILE A 74 -2.72 -15.71 -12.97
C ILE A 74 -2.59 -14.56 -11.95
N PRO A 75 -2.44 -14.81 -10.63
CA PRO A 75 -2.34 -13.73 -9.67
C PRO A 75 -1.06 -12.90 -9.83
N PHE A 76 0.03 -13.49 -10.34
CA PHE A 76 1.24 -12.73 -10.65
C PHE A 76 1.01 -11.75 -11.80
N GLN A 77 0.30 -12.15 -12.86
CA GLN A 77 -0.07 -11.25 -13.95
C GLN A 77 -0.93 -10.09 -13.45
N MET A 78 -1.96 -10.37 -12.65
CA MET A 78 -2.84 -9.35 -12.07
C MET A 78 -2.07 -8.37 -11.19
N ALA A 79 -1.22 -8.89 -10.29
CA ALA A 79 -0.42 -8.06 -9.40
C ALA A 79 0.62 -7.22 -10.18
N LYS A 80 1.20 -7.78 -11.26
CA LYS A 80 2.12 -7.09 -12.16
C LYS A 80 1.46 -5.88 -12.82
N GLU A 81 0.29 -6.06 -13.43
CA GLU A 81 -0.46 -4.98 -14.09
C GLU A 81 -0.77 -3.85 -13.11
N LYS A 82 -1.22 -4.20 -11.90
CA LYS A 82 -1.46 -3.19 -10.86
C LYS A 82 -0.17 -2.45 -10.46
N LEU A 83 0.94 -3.15 -10.26
CA LEU A 83 2.22 -2.53 -9.92
C LEU A 83 2.73 -1.60 -11.03
N GLU A 84 2.46 -1.91 -12.30
CA GLU A 84 2.75 -1.01 -13.43
C GLU A 84 1.93 0.28 -13.35
N HIS A 85 0.63 0.18 -13.11
CA HIS A 85 -0.25 1.35 -12.97
C HIS A 85 0.16 2.23 -11.79
N ILE A 86 0.53 1.62 -10.66
CA ILE A 86 1.04 2.34 -9.49
C ILE A 86 2.38 3.03 -9.80
N ARG A 87 3.30 2.34 -10.49
CA ARG A 87 4.58 2.92 -10.90
C ARG A 87 4.38 4.09 -11.86
N ALA A 88 3.44 3.97 -12.81
CA ALA A 88 3.17 4.99 -13.82
C ALA A 88 2.71 6.32 -13.23
N VAL A 89 2.03 6.31 -12.07
CA VAL A 89 1.62 7.53 -11.37
C VAL A 89 2.70 8.05 -10.40
N GLY A 90 3.84 7.38 -10.29
CA GLY A 90 4.97 7.80 -9.46
C GLY A 90 4.71 7.69 -7.95
N ALA A 91 3.95 6.67 -7.52
CA ALA A 91 3.73 6.41 -6.10
C ALA A 91 5.04 5.94 -5.43
N GLN A 92 5.35 6.51 -4.27
CA GLN A 92 6.54 6.17 -3.47
C GLN A 92 6.33 4.90 -2.62
N ALA A 93 5.07 4.53 -2.38
CA ALA A 93 4.70 3.30 -1.68
C ALA A 93 3.26 2.89 -2.03
N LEU A 94 2.95 1.62 -1.83
CA LEU A 94 1.58 1.08 -1.85
C LEU A 94 1.09 0.85 -0.42
N ILE A 95 -0.07 1.40 -0.08
CA ILE A 95 -0.70 1.24 1.24
C ILE A 95 -1.76 0.16 1.18
N THR A 96 -1.65 -0.84 2.05
CA THR A 96 -2.59 -1.97 2.14
C THR A 96 -3.27 -2.00 3.51
N VAL A 97 -4.48 -2.55 3.58
CA VAL A 97 -5.22 -2.79 4.83
C VAL A 97 -5.58 -4.26 5.05
N CYS A 98 -5.12 -5.14 4.16
CA CYS A 98 -5.28 -6.58 4.25
C CYS A 98 -3.90 -7.27 4.25
N PRO A 99 -3.58 -8.12 5.26
CA PRO A 99 -2.31 -8.85 5.30
C PRO A 99 -2.05 -9.74 4.07
N PHE A 100 -3.09 -10.34 3.50
CA PHE A 100 -2.96 -11.13 2.26
C PHE A 100 -2.59 -10.26 1.06
N CYS A 101 -3.17 -9.06 0.95
CA CYS A 101 -2.78 -8.11 -0.10
C CYS A 101 -1.34 -7.63 0.12
N HIS A 102 -0.95 -7.38 1.37
CA HIS A 102 0.42 -7.04 1.72
C HIS A 102 1.41 -8.14 1.29
N MET A 103 1.13 -9.41 1.60
CA MET A 103 1.96 -10.53 1.13
C MET A 103 2.04 -10.63 -0.40
N MET A 104 0.97 -10.32 -1.12
CA MET A 104 1.02 -10.30 -2.58
C MET A 104 2.00 -9.25 -3.10
N TYR A 105 1.85 -8.01 -2.65
CA TYR A 105 2.63 -6.91 -3.22
C TYR A 105 3.99 -6.73 -2.57
N ASP A 106 4.27 -7.25 -1.37
CA ASP A 106 5.59 -7.15 -0.73
C ASP A 106 6.37 -8.46 -0.91
N LEU A 107 5.90 -9.52 -0.23
CA LEU A 107 6.60 -10.80 -0.17
C LEU A 107 6.81 -11.42 -1.56
N ASN A 108 5.79 -11.33 -2.43
CA ASN A 108 5.84 -11.92 -3.76
C ASN A 108 6.35 -10.95 -4.85
N GLN A 109 6.54 -9.65 -4.59
CA GLN A 109 7.03 -8.72 -5.64
C GLN A 109 8.37 -9.18 -6.25
N PRO A 110 9.39 -9.63 -5.49
CA PRO A 110 10.61 -10.18 -6.10
C PRO A 110 10.40 -11.46 -6.91
N ARG A 111 9.30 -12.19 -6.68
CA ARG A 111 8.93 -13.38 -7.49
C ARG A 111 8.26 -12.96 -8.78
N ILE A 112 7.33 -12.00 -8.70
CA ILE A 112 6.68 -11.38 -9.86
C ILE A 112 7.72 -10.74 -10.77
N GLU A 113 8.62 -9.93 -10.21
CA GLU A 113 9.72 -9.29 -10.94
C GLU A 113 10.59 -10.29 -11.71
N ARG A 114 10.90 -11.44 -11.09
CA ARG A 114 11.66 -12.52 -11.75
C ARG A 114 10.85 -13.23 -12.82
N ALA A 115 9.56 -13.45 -12.60
CA ALA A 115 8.68 -14.12 -13.55
C ALA A 115 8.50 -13.33 -14.85
N PHE A 116 8.47 -12.00 -14.76
CA PHE A 116 8.25 -11.10 -15.90
C PHE A 116 9.49 -10.34 -16.37
N ASN A 117 10.65 -10.56 -15.73
CA ASN A 117 11.89 -9.83 -16.00
C ASN A 117 11.70 -8.30 -15.96
N GLU A 118 11.02 -7.83 -14.92
CA GLU A 118 10.65 -6.43 -14.73
C GLU A 118 10.93 -6.00 -13.28
N LYS A 119 11.26 -4.72 -13.05
CA LYS A 119 11.50 -4.17 -11.72
C LYS A 119 10.49 -3.10 -11.38
N PHE A 120 9.86 -3.22 -10.21
CA PHE A 120 8.93 -2.25 -9.68
C PHE A 120 9.57 -1.48 -8.52
N ASN A 121 10.22 -2.19 -7.61
CA ASN A 121 10.82 -1.62 -6.39
C ASN A 121 9.84 -0.71 -5.62
N ILE A 122 8.55 -1.05 -5.58
CA ILE A 122 7.52 -0.29 -4.85
C ILE A 122 7.40 -0.86 -3.45
N PRO A 123 7.83 -0.14 -2.40
CA PRO A 123 7.66 -0.60 -1.03
C PRO A 123 6.18 -0.65 -0.66
N VAL A 124 5.79 -1.64 0.14
CA VAL A 124 4.41 -1.81 0.58
C VAL A 124 4.34 -1.58 2.08
N LEU A 125 3.48 -0.66 2.49
CA LEU A 125 3.19 -0.41 3.90
C LEU A 125 1.80 -0.96 4.21
N HIS A 126 1.67 -1.60 5.36
CA HIS A 126 0.35 -1.78 5.95
C HIS A 126 -0.12 -0.45 6.55
N TYR A 127 -1.40 -0.12 6.46
CA TYR A 127 -1.91 1.18 6.92
C TYR A 127 -1.50 1.54 8.36
N PRO A 128 -1.49 0.60 9.34
CA PRO A 128 -0.97 0.88 10.67
C PRO A 128 0.50 1.34 10.69
N GLN A 129 1.34 0.87 9.76
CA GLN A 129 2.73 1.35 9.63
C GLN A 129 2.76 2.80 9.13
N LEU A 130 1.98 3.14 8.11
CA LEU A 130 1.86 4.53 7.64
C LEU A 130 1.33 5.45 8.75
N LEU A 131 0.29 5.03 9.45
CA LEU A 131 -0.29 5.78 10.56
C LEU A 131 0.71 5.93 11.71
N GLY A 132 1.44 4.85 12.06
CA GLY A 132 2.48 4.87 13.08
C GLY A 132 3.58 5.89 12.78
N LEU A 133 4.05 5.94 11.53
CA LEU A 133 5.02 6.97 11.09
C LEU A 133 4.48 8.37 11.35
N ALA A 134 3.21 8.62 10.99
CA ALA A 134 2.57 9.90 11.21
C ALA A 134 2.34 10.23 12.70
N MET A 135 2.13 9.22 13.55
CA MET A 135 2.04 9.34 15.01
C MET A 135 3.41 9.51 15.68
N GLY A 136 4.50 9.42 14.93
CA GLY A 136 5.86 9.66 15.38
C GLY A 136 6.65 8.42 15.83
N PHE A 137 6.13 7.21 15.60
CA PHE A 137 6.90 5.97 15.79
C PHE A 137 8.07 5.92 14.80
N THR A 138 9.17 5.30 15.21
CA THR A 138 10.34 5.15 14.34
C THR A 138 10.14 4.01 13.33
N PRO A 139 10.86 4.02 12.19
CA PRO A 139 10.86 2.90 11.25
C PRO A 139 11.19 1.55 11.89
N GLU A 140 12.06 1.54 12.90
CA GLU A 140 12.45 0.34 13.63
C GLU A 140 11.30 -0.21 14.50
N GLU A 141 10.58 0.65 15.22
CA GLU A 141 9.40 0.25 16.00
C GLU A 141 8.29 -0.34 15.12
N LEU A 142 8.22 0.11 13.86
CA LEU A 142 7.25 -0.35 12.87
C LEU A 142 7.75 -1.50 11.98
N LEU A 143 8.97 -1.98 12.26
CA LEU A 143 9.63 -3.07 11.54
C LEU A 143 9.71 -2.84 10.02
N LEU A 144 9.92 -1.60 9.58
CA LEU A 144 10.02 -1.29 8.14
C LEU A 144 11.25 -1.95 7.48
N ASN A 145 12.26 -2.27 8.28
CA ASN A 145 13.44 -3.02 7.85
C ASN A 145 13.14 -4.49 7.52
N GLU A 146 12.02 -5.03 7.98
CA GLU A 146 11.59 -6.41 7.70
C GLU A 146 10.78 -6.54 6.41
N LEU A 147 10.36 -5.42 5.82
CA LEU A 147 9.68 -5.42 4.51
C LEU A 147 10.57 -6.07 3.45
N ARG A 148 9.95 -6.85 2.58
CA ARG A 148 10.64 -7.58 1.51
C ARG A 148 11.20 -6.62 0.48
N VAL A 149 10.42 -5.62 0.09
CA VAL A 149 10.84 -4.54 -0.78
C VAL A 149 11.26 -3.37 0.09
N LYS A 150 12.57 -3.08 0.09
CA LYS A 150 13.15 -2.12 1.04
C LYS A 150 12.66 -0.70 0.76
N PRO A 151 12.08 0.01 1.74
CA PRO A 151 11.65 1.40 1.58
C PRO A 151 12.82 2.38 1.70
N ALA A 152 13.96 2.13 1.04
CA ALA A 152 15.20 2.88 1.28
C ALA A 152 15.04 4.39 1.11
N ASP A 153 14.42 4.83 0.01
CA ASP A 153 14.19 6.25 -0.25
C ASP A 153 13.26 6.89 0.78
N LEU A 154 12.20 6.17 1.17
CA LEU A 154 11.26 6.59 2.20
C LEU A 154 11.95 6.69 3.57
N LEU A 155 12.80 5.73 3.94
CA LEU A 155 13.57 5.77 5.19
C LEU A 155 14.57 6.94 5.22
N ASN A 156 15.22 7.23 4.09
CA ASN A 156 16.14 8.36 3.98
C ASN A 156 15.42 9.71 4.19
N GLU A 157 14.18 9.86 3.69
CA GLU A 157 13.36 11.05 3.97
C GLU A 157 13.10 11.23 5.47
N PHE A 158 12.82 10.14 6.21
CA PHE A 158 12.58 10.21 7.66
C PHE A 158 13.83 10.44 8.49
N GLN A 159 15.00 10.03 8.01
CA GLN A 159 16.27 10.29 8.68
C GLN A 159 16.71 11.76 8.51
N ARG A 160 16.50 12.35 7.32
CA ARG A 160 16.82 13.76 7.04
C ARG A 160 15.96 14.76 7.80
N GLY A 161 14.73 14.41 8.17
CA GLY A 161 13.85 15.26 8.98
C GLY A 161 14.11 15.22 10.50
N ARG A 162 15.22 14.61 10.95
CA ARG A 162 15.64 14.55 12.36
C ARG A 162 16.82 15.48 12.69
N GLU A 163 17.35 16.20 11.70
CA GLU A 163 18.32 17.31 11.85
C GLU A 163 17.60 18.66 11.88
#